data_AF-A0A7S4KKM4-F1
#
_entry.id   AF-A0A7S4KKM4-F1
#
_cell.length_a   1.000
_cell.length_b   1.000
_cell.length_c   1.000
_cell.angle_alpha   90.00
_cell.angle_beta   90.00
_cell.angle_gamma   90.00
#
_symmetry.space_group_name_H-M   'P 1'
#
loop_
_entity.id
_entity.type
_entity.pdbx_description
1 polymer ?
#
loop_
_entity_poly.entity_id
_entity_poly.type
_entity_poly.pdbx_seq_one_letter_code
_entity_poly.pdbx_strand_id
1 'polypeptide(L)'
;MMEVDDLPCLAEAPPEKLTMLTARDTMSEPVVILTEKVTVRLLLQLLEACSHNGFPVVRLKSKDSKENSDARTKVPCGMILRQQLHHLLRMRVWKKAGTFKFS
;
A
#
# COMPACT_ATOMS: atom_id res chain seq x y z
N MET A 1 22.87 24.32 -13.64
CA MET A 1 22.24 24.87 -12.43
C MET A 1 20.75 24.98 -12.73
N MET A 2 19.93 24.08 -12.16
CA MET A 2 18.48 24.23 -12.17
C MET A 2 18.07 24.47 -10.71
N GLU A 3 18.13 25.73 -10.30
CA GLU A 3 17.31 26.25 -9.21
C GLU A 3 16.07 26.83 -9.89
N VAL A 4 15.16 25.94 -10.30
CA VAL A 4 13.82 26.32 -10.75
C VAL A 4 12.88 25.84 -9.66
N ASP A 5 12.14 26.79 -9.12
CA ASP A 5 11.35 26.75 -7.88
C ASP A 5 10.72 25.38 -7.54
N ASP A 6 10.93 24.96 -6.29
CA ASP A 6 10.21 23.88 -5.58
C ASP A 6 10.25 22.46 -6.14
N LEU A 7 11.12 22.14 -7.11
CA LEU A 7 11.25 20.77 -7.60
C LEU A 7 12.10 19.90 -6.65
N PRO A 8 11.60 18.75 -6.15
CA PRO A 8 12.40 17.85 -5.33
C PRO A 8 13.43 17.12 -6.20
N CYS A 9 14.67 17.63 -6.19
CA CYS A 9 15.81 17.05 -6.88
C CYS A 9 16.64 16.19 -5.92
N LEU A 10 17.00 14.98 -6.34
CA LEU A 10 17.91 14.12 -5.59
C LEU A 10 19.35 14.37 -6.02
N ALA A 11 20.26 14.47 -5.05
CA ALA A 11 21.70 14.48 -5.29
C ALA A 11 22.20 13.06 -5.61
N GLU A 12 23.38 12.96 -6.24
CA GLU A 12 24.01 11.68 -6.59
C GLU A 12 24.29 10.80 -5.37
N ALA A 13 24.66 11.42 -4.24
CA ALA A 13 24.90 10.76 -2.97
C ALA A 13 24.20 11.52 -1.83
N PRO A 14 23.81 10.83 -0.75
CA PRO A 14 23.27 11.49 0.43
C PRO A 14 24.33 12.41 1.06
N PRO A 15 23.95 13.61 1.55
CA PRO A 15 24.87 14.49 2.27
C PRO A 15 25.47 13.82 3.51
N GLU A 16 26.75 14.08 3.80
CA GLU A 16 27.48 13.50 4.95
C GLU A 16 26.80 13.77 6.30
N LYS A 17 26.12 14.92 6.43
CA LYS A 17 25.32 15.26 7.62
C LYS A 17 24.16 14.30 7.89
N LEU A 18 23.76 13.46 6.92
CA LEU A 18 22.68 12.49 7.05
C LEU A 18 23.18 11.06 7.32
N THR A 19 24.49 10.82 7.47
CA THR A 19 25.05 9.47 7.64
C THR A 19 24.52 8.71 8.87
N MET A 20 24.09 9.43 9.90
CA MET A 20 23.53 8.83 11.11
C MET A 20 22.02 8.56 11.02
N LEU A 21 21.34 9.00 9.95
CA LEU A 21 19.91 8.76 9.77
C LEU A 21 19.67 7.36 9.21
N THR A 22 18.64 6.71 9.75
CA THR A 22 18.14 5.43 9.27
C THR A 22 16.89 5.64 8.40
N ALA A 23 16.50 4.61 7.64
CA ALA A 23 15.25 4.66 6.87
C ALA A 23 14.05 5.01 7.76
N ARG A 24 14.02 4.50 8.99
CA ARG A 24 12.95 4.76 9.96
C ARG A 24 12.79 6.25 10.29
N ASP A 25 13.88 7.00 10.31
CA ASP A 25 13.85 8.43 10.65
C ASP A 25 13.25 9.29 9.52
N THR A 26 13.21 8.75 8.31
CA THR A 26 12.75 9.45 7.11
C THR A 26 11.45 8.91 6.52
N MET A 27 11.09 7.67 6.86
CA MET A 27 9.91 7.01 6.30
C MET A 27 8.63 7.67 6.81
N SER A 28 7.67 7.86 5.90
CA SER A 28 6.36 8.38 6.25
C SER A 28 5.52 7.32 6.94
N GLU A 29 5.04 7.64 8.15
CA GLU A 29 4.15 6.80 8.96
C GLU A 29 2.87 7.59 9.32
N PRO A 30 1.67 6.98 9.32
CA PRO A 30 1.37 5.57 9.05
C PRO A 30 1.24 5.24 7.55
N VAL A 31 1.62 4.02 7.18
CA VAL A 31 1.55 3.53 5.79
C VAL A 31 0.12 3.10 5.43
N VAL A 32 -0.41 3.62 4.32
CA VAL A 32 -1.69 3.18 3.76
C VAL A 32 -1.49 1.87 3.00
N ILE A 33 -1.97 0.77 3.58
CA ILE A 33 -1.82 -0.60 3.04
C ILE A 33 -3.11 -1.10 2.39
N LEU A 34 -2.97 -1.99 1.40
CA LEU A 34 -4.07 -2.78 0.84
C LEU A 34 -3.88 -4.26 1.17
N THR A 35 -4.96 -4.99 1.39
CA THR A 35 -4.93 -6.46 1.48
C THR A 35 -5.12 -7.10 0.11
N GLU A 36 -4.74 -8.37 -0.05
CA GLU A 36 -4.94 -9.13 -1.31
C GLU A 36 -6.41 -9.16 -1.78
N LYS A 37 -7.35 -9.04 -0.85
CA LYS A 37 -8.78 -8.91 -1.11
C LYS A 37 -9.28 -7.62 -0.47
N VAL A 38 -9.85 -6.74 -1.27
CA VAL A 38 -10.42 -5.47 -0.82
C VAL A 38 -11.77 -5.25 -1.50
N THR A 39 -12.70 -4.59 -0.81
CA THR A 39 -13.98 -4.24 -1.41
C THR A 39 -13.81 -3.02 -2.32
N VAL A 40 -14.58 -2.96 -3.40
CA VAL A 40 -14.60 -1.80 -4.30
C VAL A 40 -14.94 -0.52 -3.55
N ARG A 41 -15.88 -0.60 -2.59
CA ARG A 41 -16.25 0.53 -1.73
C ARG A 41 -15.04 1.08 -0.96
N LEU A 42 -14.29 0.21 -0.29
CA LEU A 42 -13.12 0.64 0.49
C LEU A 42 -12.02 1.20 -0.42
N LEU A 43 -11.86 0.62 -1.62
CA LEU A 43 -10.90 1.12 -2.60
C LEU A 43 -11.25 2.54 -3.08
N LEU A 44 -12.52 2.81 -3.38
CA LEU A 44 -12.98 4.14 -3.78
C LEU A 44 -12.76 5.17 -2.67
N GLN A 45 -13.16 4.84 -1.45
CA GLN A 45 -12.94 5.69 -0.28
C GLN A 45 -11.45 6.00 -0.07
N LEU A 46 -10.58 5.00 -0.24
CA LEU A 46 -9.13 5.17 -0.11
C LEU A 46 -8.56 6.07 -1.22
N LEU A 47 -9.02 5.92 -2.46
CA LEU A 47 -8.58 6.75 -3.59
C LEU A 47 -9.05 8.21 -3.47
N GLU A 48 -10.18 8.46 -2.81
CA GLU A 48 -10.69 9.80 -2.49
C GLU A 48 -9.97 10.43 -1.29
N ALA A 49 -9.67 9.64 -0.25
CA ALA A 49 -9.12 10.14 1.01
C ALA A 49 -7.61 10.42 0.99
N CYS A 50 -6.88 9.86 0.01
CA CYS A 50 -5.43 9.92 -0.05
C CYS A 50 -4.98 10.26 -1.48
N SER A 51 -3.85 10.97 -1.63
CA SER A 51 -3.25 11.31 -2.93
C SER A 51 -2.06 10.42 -3.32
N HIS A 52 -1.71 9.42 -2.51
CA HIS A 52 -0.58 8.53 -2.81
C HIS A 52 -0.76 7.79 -4.14
N ASN A 53 0.35 7.58 -4.85
CA ASN A 53 0.35 6.92 -6.15
C ASN A 53 0.72 5.43 -6.09
N GLY A 54 1.17 4.93 -4.93
CA GLY A 54 1.53 3.54 -4.71
C GLY A 54 1.03 3.05 -3.35
N PHE A 55 0.53 1.83 -3.33
CA PHE A 55 -0.02 1.18 -2.14
C PHE A 55 0.65 -0.19 -1.96
N PRO A 56 1.36 -0.44 -0.86
CA PRO A 56 1.85 -1.78 -0.55
C PRO A 56 0.68 -2.74 -0.31
N VAL A 57 0.81 -3.95 -0.87
CA VAL A 57 -0.15 -5.03 -0.71
C VAL A 57 0.37 -6.03 0.32
N VAL A 58 -0.43 -6.31 1.33
CA VAL A 58 -0.12 -7.26 2.39
C VAL A 58 -1.04 -8.48 2.36
N ARG A 59 -0.46 -9.66 2.60
CA ARG A 59 -1.19 -10.89 2.88
C ARG A 59 -1.41 -11.02 4.38
N LEU A 60 -2.65 -11.29 4.75
CA LEU A 60 -3.01 -11.64 6.12
C LEU A 60 -2.86 -13.15 6.27
N LYS A 61 -1.84 -13.60 6.99
CA LYS A 61 -1.69 -15.02 7.34
C LYS A 61 -2.51 -15.31 8.60
N SER A 62 -3.41 -16.28 8.51
CA SER A 62 -3.98 -16.93 9.69
C SER A 62 -2.88 -17.81 10.29
N LYS A 63 -2.58 -17.67 11.58
CA LYS A 63 -1.72 -18.65 12.27
C LYS A 63 -2.53 -19.94 12.40
N ASP A 64 -2.15 -21.00 11.69
CA ASP A 64 -2.73 -22.34 11.85
C ASP A 64 -2.25 -23.05 13.13
N SER A 65 -2.06 -22.33 14.24
CA SER A 65 -1.45 -22.90 15.45
C SER A 65 -1.93 -22.18 16.70
N LYS A 66 -2.94 -22.78 17.33
CA LYS A 66 -3.27 -22.94 18.78
C LYS A 66 -2.71 -22.01 19.87
N GLU A 67 -2.21 -20.80 19.60
CA GLU A 67 -1.79 -19.88 20.66
C GLU A 67 -2.46 -18.51 20.54
N ASN A 68 -3.14 -18.20 21.64
CA ASN A 68 -4.09 -17.13 21.91
C ASN A 68 -3.46 -15.73 21.82
N SER A 69 -3.25 -15.20 20.61
CA SER A 69 -2.98 -13.77 20.41
C SER A 69 -3.51 -13.30 19.05
N ASP A 70 -4.43 -12.33 19.09
CA ASP A 70 -5.21 -11.74 17.97
C ASP A 70 -4.41 -11.07 16.83
N ALA A 71 -3.09 -11.23 16.79
CA ALA A 71 -2.23 -10.57 15.81
C ALA A 71 -2.15 -11.38 14.51
N ARG A 72 -3.03 -11.09 13.55
CA ARG A 72 -2.85 -11.53 12.15
C ARG A 72 -1.52 -10.97 11.62
N THR A 73 -0.57 -11.85 11.30
CA THR A 73 0.72 -11.44 10.73
C THR A 73 0.49 -10.85 9.34
N LYS A 74 0.90 -9.60 9.13
CA LYS A 74 0.88 -8.92 7.83
C LYS A 74 2.21 -9.20 7.12
N VAL A 75 2.16 -9.88 5.99
CA VAL A 75 3.34 -10.16 5.17
C VAL A 75 3.27 -9.31 3.91
N PRO A 76 4.27 -8.48 3.59
CA PRO A 76 4.30 -7.74 2.33
C PRO A 76 4.37 -8.72 1.15
N CYS A 77 3.52 -8.54 0.15
CA CYS A 77 3.42 -9.43 -1.01
C CYS A 77 3.60 -8.72 -2.34
N GLY A 78 3.61 -7.39 -2.33
CA GLY A 78 3.85 -6.58 -3.52
C GLY A 78 3.39 -5.15 -3.31
N MET A 79 3.24 -4.43 -4.41
CA MET A 79 2.71 -3.08 -4.43
C MET A 79 1.81 -2.90 -5.65
N ILE A 80 0.85 -1.99 -5.55
CA ILE A 80 -0.04 -1.63 -6.66
C ILE A 80 -0.12 -0.11 -6.78
N LEU A 81 -0.13 0.38 -8.02
CA LEU A 81 -0.18 1.81 -8.31
C LEU A 81 -1.64 2.30 -8.42
N ARG A 82 -1.85 3.58 -8.11
CA ARG A 82 -3.13 4.27 -8.27
C ARG A 82 -3.71 4.11 -9.68
N GLN A 83 -2.88 4.28 -10.71
CA GLN A 83 -3.32 4.16 -12.10
C GLN A 83 -3.77 2.73 -12.44
N GLN A 84 -3.10 1.72 -11.89
CA GLN A 84 -3.50 0.32 -12.06
C GLN A 84 -4.86 0.06 -11.40
N LEU A 85 -5.11 0.64 -10.22
CA LEU A 85 -6.41 0.56 -9.54
C LEU A 85 -7.52 1.25 -10.35
N HIS A 86 -7.27 2.46 -10.88
CA HIS A 86 -8.25 3.12 -11.76
C HIS A 86 -8.54 2.30 -13.01
N HIS A 87 -7.52 1.69 -13.61
CA HIS A 87 -7.71 0.81 -14.76
C HIS A 87 -8.56 -0.41 -14.42
N LEU A 88 -8.28 -1.09 -13.31
CA LEU A 88 -9.07 -2.23 -12.83
C LEU A 88 -10.53 -1.84 -12.51
N LEU A 89 -10.73 -0.65 -11.94
CA LEU A 89 -12.05 -0.11 -11.63
C LEU A 89 -12.84 0.21 -12.91
N ARG A 90 -12.18 0.80 -13.91
CA ARG A 90 -12.76 1.11 -15.22
C ARG A 90 -13.15 -0.17 -15.97
N MET A 91 -12.31 -1.19 -15.91
CA MET A 91 -12.54 -2.50 -16.53
C MET A 91 -13.55 -3.37 -15.75
N ARG A 92 -13.99 -2.92 -14.57
CA ARG A 92 -14.92 -3.64 -13.68
C ARG A 92 -14.48 -5.06 -13.32
N VAL A 93 -13.17 -5.26 -13.13
CA VAL A 93 -12.58 -6.58 -12.85
C VAL A 93 -12.70 -6.91 -11.37
N TRP A 94 -13.90 -7.27 -10.92
CA TRP A 94 -14.12 -7.76 -9.55
C TRP A 94 -15.10 -8.91 -9.52
N LYS A 95 -14.91 -9.81 -8.56
CA LYS A 95 -15.86 -10.89 -8.28
C LYS A 95 -17.00 -10.33 -7.44
N LYS A 96 -18.25 -10.66 -7.77
CA LYS A 96 -19.38 -10.43 -6.85
C LYS A 96 -19.13 -11.24 -5.58
N ALA A 97 -19.42 -10.68 -4.42
CA ALA A 97 -19.46 -11.43 -3.17
C ALA A 97 -20.46 -12.59 -3.37
N GLY A 98 -19.96 -13.82 -3.28
CA GLY A 98 -20.54 -14.98 -3.95
C GLY A 98 -21.98 -15.31 -3.53
N THR A 99 -22.78 -15.75 -4.50
CA THR A 99 -23.78 -16.80 -4.28
C THR A 99 -23.02 -18.12 -4.12
N PHE A 100 -22.58 -18.43 -2.91
CA PHE A 100 -22.21 -19.80 -2.56
C PHE A 100 -23.51 -20.60 -2.41
N LYS A 101 -23.89 -21.36 -3.43
CA LYS A 101 -24.88 -22.43 -3.27
C LYS A 101 -24.12 -23.67 -2.80
N PHE A 102 -24.43 -24.15 -1.61
CA PHE A 102 -24.15 -25.52 -1.22
C PHE A 102 -25.10 -26.42 -2.03
N SER A 103 -24.54 -27.38 -2.76
CA SER A 103 -25.21 -28.60 -3.20
C SER A 103 -24.50 -29.78 -2.57
#